data_AF-A0A7C6WP85-F1
#
_entry.id   AF-A0A7C6WP85-F1
#
_cell.length_a   1.000
_cell.length_b   1.000
_cell.length_c   1.000
_cell.angle_alpha   90.00
_cell.angle_beta   90.00
_cell.angle_gamma   90.00
#
_symmetry.space_group_name_H-M   'P 1'
#
loop_
_entity.id
_entity.type
_entity.pdbx_description
1 polymer ?
#
loop_
_entity_poly.entity_id
_entity_poly.type
_entity_poly.pdbx_seq_one_letter_code
_entity_poly.pdbx_strand_id
1 'polypeptide(L)' 'GFRQVRVRHHGDIARIEVSPNERLKFLNEEIMEDISDKFNKIGFVYTTLDLKGYRTGSMNETLDL' A
#
# COMPACT_ATOMS: atom_id res chain seq x y z
N GLY A 1 2.57 14.37 2.53
CA GLY A 1 2.83 13.04 1.94
C GLY A 1 3.40 12.07 2.96
N PHE A 2 3.70 10.85 2.51
CA PHE A 2 4.44 9.80 3.23
C PHE A 2 5.92 9.89 2.86
N ARG A 3 6.82 9.66 3.81
CA ARG A 3 8.28 9.70 3.55
C ARG A 3 8.80 8.40 2.97
N GLN A 4 8.30 7.27 3.46
CA GLN A 4 8.68 5.95 3.00
C GLN A 4 7.43 5.19 2.61
N VAL A 5 7.24 5.07 1.29
CA VAL A 5 6.10 4.41 0.68
C VAL A 5 6.56 3.56 -0.50
N ARG A 6 5.95 2.39 -0.66
CA ARG A 6 6.08 1.55 -1.85
C ARG A 6 4.69 1.09 -2.27
N VAL A 7 4.43 1.12 -3.56
CA VAL A 7 3.26 0.47 -4.15
C VAL A 7 3.74 -0.79 -4.83
N ARG A 8 3.16 -1.93 -4.48
CA ARG A 8 3.38 -3.19 -5.19
C ARG A 8 2.18 -3.52 -6.06
N HIS A 9 2.47 -3.94 -7.27
CA HIS A 9 1.49 -4.37 -8.25
C HIS A 9 1.30 -5.89 -8.16
N HIS A 10 0.09 -6.33 -7.85
CA HIS A 10 -0.30 -7.75 -7.78
C HIS A 10 -1.57 -7.98 -8.59
N GLY A 11 -1.44 -8.11 -9.91
CA GLY A 11 -2.60 -8.13 -10.81
C GLY A 11 -3.45 -6.87 -10.59
N ASP A 12 -4.71 -7.07 -10.22
CA ASP A 12 -5.66 -5.98 -10.00
C ASP A 12 -5.55 -5.30 -8.62
N ILE A 13 -4.53 -5.65 -7.82
CA ILE A 13 -4.31 -5.14 -6.47
C ILE A 13 -3.10 -4.20 -6.43
N ALA A 14 -3.33 -2.98 -5.95
CA ALA A 14 -2.29 -2.09 -5.46
C ALA A 14 -2.07 -2.34 -3.96
N ARG A 15 -0.96 -2.97 -3.59
CA ARG A 15 -0.58 -3.18 -2.18
C ARG A 15 0.41 -2.11 -1.74
N ILE A 16 -0.02 -1.25 -0.82
CA ILE A 16 0.75 -0.12 -0.32
C ILE A 16 1.51 -0.53 0.95
N GLU A 17 2.81 -0.28 0.96
CA GLU A 17 3.66 -0.39 2.14
C GLU A 17 4.03 1.01 2.61
N VAL A 18 3.76 1.33 3.87
CA VAL A 18 4.25 2.57 4.52
C VAL A 18 5.08 2.22 5.76
N SER A 19 5.93 3.15 6.19
CA SER A 19 6.70 2.95 7.42
C SER A 19 5.81 2.89 8.66
N PRO A 20 6.20 2.11 9.70
CA PRO A 20 5.37 1.90 10.89
C PRO A 20 4.93 3.20 11.57
N ASN A 21 5.80 4.20 11.62
CA ASN A 21 5.55 5.52 12.20
C ASN A 21 4.59 6.40 11.37
N GLU A 22 4.27 6.02 10.14
CA GLU A 22 3.34 6.75 9.26
C GLU A 22 1.99 6.01 9.09
N ARG A 23 1.81 4.81 9.68
CA ARG A 23 0.57 4.03 9.53
C ARG A 23 -0.67 4.74 10.05
N LEU A 24 -0.58 5.42 11.20
CA LEU A 24 -1.71 6.16 11.77
C LEU A 24 -2.19 7.28 10.83
N LYS A 25 -1.28 7.88 10.06
CA LYS A 25 -1.64 8.84 9.02
C LYS A 25 -2.36 8.18 7.85
N PHE A 26 -1.97 6.97 7.47
CA PHE A 26 -2.66 6.20 6.43
C PHE A 26 -4.09 5.83 6.83
N LEU A 27 -4.34 5.56 8.12
CA LEU A 27 -5.66 5.19 8.65
C LEU A 27 -6.63 6.36 8.85
N ASN A 28 -6.29 7.56 8.39
CA ASN A 28 -7.23 8.67 8.33
C ASN A 28 -8.24 8.42 7.18
N GLU A 29 -9.54 8.54 7.46
CA GLU A 29 -10.61 8.19 6.52
C GLU A 29 -10.53 8.96 5.20
N GLU A 30 -10.36 10.30 5.26
CA GLU A 30 -10.24 11.13 4.05
C GLU A 30 -9.03 10.72 3.19
N ILE A 31 -7.91 10.35 3.84
CA ILE A 31 -6.73 9.84 3.14
C ILE A 31 -7.01 8.47 2.50
N MET A 32 -7.71 7.57 3.20
CA MET A 32 -8.07 6.26 2.66
C MET A 32 -8.99 6.36 1.45
N GLU A 33 -9.99 7.24 1.50
CA GLU A 33 -10.90 7.51 0.40
C GLU A 33 -10.16 8.09 -0.82
N ASP A 34 -9.34 9.13 -0.62
CA ASP A 34 -8.56 9.75 -1.70
C ASP A 34 -7.60 8.75 -2.36
N ILE A 35 -6.96 7.89 -1.56
CA ILE A 35 -6.10 6.81 -2.06
C ILE A 35 -6.94 5.82 -2.88
N SER A 36 -8.02 5.28 -2.32
CA SER A 36 -8.87 4.29 -3.00
C SER A 36 -9.36 4.81 -4.35
N ASP A 37 -9.88 6.05 -4.38
CA ASP A 37 -10.40 6.69 -5.58
C ASP A 37 -9.33 6.89 -6.66
N LYS A 38 -8.13 7.34 -6.27
CA LYS A 38 -7.03 7.57 -7.22
C LYS A 38 -6.52 6.26 -7.81
N PHE A 39 -6.38 5.23 -7.00
CA PHE A 39 -5.92 3.92 -7.47
C PHE A 39 -6.97 3.23 -8.34
N ASN A 40 -8.25 3.39 -8.03
CA ASN A 40 -9.34 2.91 -8.89
C ASN A 40 -9.31 3.57 -10.28
N LYS A 41 -9.14 4.90 -10.33
CA LYS A 41 -9.07 5.66 -11.60
C LYS A 41 -7.91 5.25 -12.51
N ILE A 42 -6.84 4.69 -11.95
CA ILE A 42 -5.67 4.24 -12.72
C ILE A 42 -5.66 2.72 -12.98
N GLY A 43 -6.77 2.02 -12.67
CA GLY A 43 -7.01 0.65 -13.12
C GLY A 43 -6.88 -0.46 -12.07
N PHE A 44 -6.71 -0.13 -10.78
CA PHE A 44 -6.72 -1.15 -9.74
C PHE A 44 -8.15 -1.40 -9.21
N VAL A 45 -8.54 -2.67 -9.09
CA VAL A 45 -9.82 -3.07 -8.49
C VAL A 45 -9.75 -2.92 -6.97
N TYR A 46 -8.60 -3.23 -6.37
CA TYR A 46 -8.39 -3.17 -4.94
C TYR A 46 -7.14 -2.39 -4.56
N THR A 47 -7.26 -1.56 -3.52
CA THR A 47 -6.13 -0.90 -2.87
C THR A 47 -6.04 -1.39 -1.44
N THR A 48 -4.85 -1.84 -1.02
CA THR A 48 -4.65 -2.50 0.28
C THR A 48 -3.45 -1.92 1.01
N LEU A 49 -3.47 -1.98 2.34
CA LEU A 49 -2.32 -1.67 3.20
C LEU A 49 -1.64 -2.97 3.63
N ASP A 50 -0.33 -3.07 3.40
CA ASP A 50 0.48 -4.17 3.89
C ASP A 50 0.71 -4.03 5.41
N LEU A 51 0.23 -5.01 6.19
CA LEU A 51 0.36 -5.01 7.64
C LEU A 51 1.81 -5.12 8.14
N LYS A 52 2.70 -5.74 7.34
CA LYS A 52 4.14 -5.75 7.64
C LYS A 52 4.77 -4.38 7.33
N GLY A 53 4.17 -3.60 6.45
CA GLY A 53 4.61 -2.26 6.06
C GLY A 53 5.94 -2.24 5.31
N TYR A 54 6.51 -1.05 5.17
CA TYR A 54 7.75 -0.83 4.41
C TYR A 54 8.95 -1.53 5.07
N ARG A 55 9.64 -2.37 4.31
CA ARG A 55 10.86 -3.09 4.73
C ARG A 55 11.89 -3.12 3.60
N THR A 56 13.17 -3.01 3.95
CA THR A 56 14.29 -3.19 3.03
C THR A 56 14.52 -4.67 2.75
N GLY A 57 15.05 -5.02 1.57
CA GLY A 57 15.36 -6.42 1.19
C GLY A 57 14.16 -7.32 0.83
N SER A 58 12.93 -6.80 0.85
CA SER A 58 11.70 -7.58 0.68
C SER A 58 11.23 -7.69 -0.78
N MET A 59 12.11 -7.56 -1.79
CA MET A 59 11.69 -7.47 -3.20
C MET A 59 10.85 -8.67 -3.65
N ASN A 60 11.11 -9.87 -3.13
CA ASN A 60 10.42 -11.11 -3.50
C ASN A 60 10.02 -11.95 -2.26
N GLU A 61 9.24 -11.37 -1.34
CA GLU A 61 8.58 -12.21 -0.33
C GLU A 61 7.34 -12.87 -0.93
N THR A 62 7.52 -14.05 -1.50
CA THR A 62 6.44 -15.01 -1.77
C THR A 62 6.49 -16.12 -0.70
N LEU A 63 5.33 -16.62 -0.30
CA LEU A 63 5.27 -17.89 0.43
C LEU A 63 5.39 -18.98 -0.63
N ASP A 64 6.53 -19.66 -0.68
CA ASP A 64 6.63 -20.92 -1.42
C ASP A 64 5.88 -21.96 -0.58
N LEU A 65 4.67 -22.31 -1.01
CA LEU A 65 3.87 -23.40 -0.44
C LEU A 65 4.03 -24.65 -1.31
#